data_AF-A0A5N7C5I9-F1
#
_entry.id   AF-A0A5N7C5I9-F1
#
_cell.length_a   1.000
_cell.length_b   1.000
_cell.length_c   1.000
_cell.angle_alpha   90.00
_cell.angle_beta   90.00
_cell.angle_gamma   90.00
#
_symmetry.space_group_name_H-M   'P 1'
#
loop_
_entity.id
_entity.type
_entity.pdbx_description
1 polymer ?
#
loop_
_entity_poly.entity_id
_entity_poly.type
_entity_poly.pdbx_seq_one_letter_code
_entity_poly.pdbx_strand_id
1 'polypeptide(L)'
;MHFYTTLAVGLSILGFTFATPFDDPVQWKVSDFTTSCGSEDCNYNFNIASNASNASGFKTSCTGVPAESDYAPCQDKSTEAKLIPGQYPTWSVHVKHTWYEGEARYTAHGLANVTNTMKSFPIPVTEVYGVL
;
A
#
# COMPACT_ATOMS: atom_id res chain seq x y z
N MET A 1 -57.29 -21.64 11.08
CA MET A 1 -56.31 -20.77 11.79
C MET A 1 -55.03 -20.78 10.97
N HIS A 2 -54.66 -19.65 10.36
CA HIS A 2 -53.47 -19.50 9.51
C HIS A 2 -52.25 -19.19 10.40
N PHE A 3 -51.19 -19.99 10.29
CA PHE A 3 -49.89 -19.68 10.89
C PHE A 3 -48.92 -19.29 9.78
N TYR A 4 -48.58 -18.00 9.72
CA TYR A 4 -47.51 -17.50 8.87
C TYR A 4 -46.19 -17.59 9.64
N THR A 5 -45.31 -18.50 9.23
CA THR A 5 -43.95 -18.59 9.74
C THR A 5 -43.06 -17.71 8.87
N THR A 6 -42.70 -16.52 9.36
CA THR A 6 -41.71 -15.65 8.71
C THR A 6 -40.31 -16.09 9.11
N LEU A 7 -39.53 -16.62 8.16
CA LEU A 7 -38.08 -16.80 8.34
C LEU A 7 -37.39 -15.43 8.29
N ALA A 8 -36.67 -15.08 9.35
CA ALA A 8 -35.77 -13.93 9.35
C ALA A 8 -34.45 -14.31 8.67
N VAL A 9 -34.12 -13.63 7.57
CA VAL A 9 -32.80 -13.71 6.94
C VAL A 9 -31.87 -12.77 7.70
N GLY A 10 -30.90 -13.32 8.42
CA GLY A 10 -29.85 -12.54 9.07
C GLY A 10 -28.89 -11.97 8.03
N LEU A 11 -28.99 -10.67 7.76
CA LEU A 11 -28.00 -9.93 6.98
C LEU A 11 -26.75 -9.72 7.86
N SER A 12 -25.71 -10.52 7.68
CA SER A 12 -24.40 -10.23 8.27
C SER A 12 -23.80 -9.01 7.56
N ILE A 13 -24.00 -7.84 8.18
CA ILE A 13 -23.33 -6.59 7.83
C ILE A 13 -21.86 -6.71 8.23
N LEU A 14 -20.99 -7.00 7.26
CA LEU A 14 -19.56 -6.70 7.37
C LEU A 14 -19.44 -5.19 7.57
N GLY A 15 -19.16 -4.77 8.81
CA GLY A 15 -19.00 -3.36 9.16
C GLY A 15 -17.71 -2.83 8.56
N PHE A 16 -17.79 -2.16 7.42
CA PHE A 16 -16.71 -1.33 6.91
C PHE A 16 -16.67 -0.05 7.74
N THR A 17 -15.80 0.00 8.73
CA THR A 17 -15.49 1.25 9.44
C THR A 17 -14.63 2.11 8.52
N PHE A 18 -15.21 3.17 7.96
CA PHE A 18 -14.42 4.19 7.26
C PHE A 18 -13.53 4.91 8.28
N ALA A 19 -12.22 4.90 8.04
CA ALA A 19 -11.25 5.58 8.89
C ALA A 19 -11.52 7.10 8.90
N THR A 20 -11.46 7.71 10.09
CA THR A 20 -11.55 9.16 10.28
C THR A 20 -10.39 9.86 9.56
N PRO A 21 -10.57 11.11 9.07
CA PRO A 21 -9.49 11.86 8.44
C PRO A 21 -8.31 11.97 9.41
N PHE A 22 -7.12 11.54 9.00
CA PHE A 22 -5.90 11.74 9.78
C PHE A 22 -5.60 13.26 9.82
N ASP A 23 -5.40 13.82 11.02
CA ASP A 23 -5.09 15.25 11.22
C ASP A 23 -3.79 15.68 10.51
N ASP A 24 -2.91 14.73 10.20
CA ASP A 24 -1.84 14.85 9.21
C ASP A 24 -1.80 13.56 8.36
N PRO A 25 -1.81 13.64 7.01
CA PRO A 25 -1.72 12.44 6.19
C PRO A 25 -0.41 11.72 6.50
N VAL A 26 -0.50 10.45 6.91
CA VAL A 26 0.68 9.61 7.13
C VAL A 26 1.50 9.60 5.84
N GLN A 27 2.79 9.90 5.93
CA GLN A 27 3.70 9.92 4.79
C GLN A 27 4.80 8.88 4.99
N TRP A 28 5.02 8.06 3.98
CA TRP A 28 6.17 7.18 3.92
C TRP A 28 7.29 7.85 3.15
N LYS A 29 8.49 7.80 3.69
CA LYS A 29 9.66 8.40 3.07
C LYS A 29 10.40 7.36 2.24
N VAL A 30 10.50 7.61 0.94
CA VAL A 30 11.33 6.82 0.03
C VAL A 30 12.74 7.42 -0.03
N SER A 31 13.76 6.57 -0.07
CA SER A 31 15.15 6.95 -0.39
C SER A 31 15.79 5.96 -1.35
N ASP A 32 16.91 6.38 -1.95
CA ASP A 32 17.73 5.56 -2.86
C ASP A 32 16.95 4.99 -4.05
N PHE A 33 15.94 5.75 -4.53
CA PHE A 33 15.16 5.34 -5.69
C PHE A 33 16.02 5.30 -6.94
N THR A 34 16.01 4.15 -7.61
CA THR A 34 16.68 3.94 -8.88
C THR A 34 15.81 3.11 -9.80
N THR A 35 15.91 3.41 -11.09
CA THR A 35 15.42 2.56 -12.17
C THR A 35 16.61 2.27 -13.08
N SER A 36 16.80 1.01 -13.44
CA SER A 36 17.85 0.56 -14.34
C SER A 36 17.20 -0.24 -15.46
N CYS A 37 17.21 0.32 -16.67
CA CYS A 37 16.64 -0.31 -17.86
C CYS A 37 17.76 -0.84 -18.75
N GLY A 38 17.69 -2.14 -19.07
CA GLY A 38 18.49 -2.80 -20.08
C GLY A 38 17.79 -2.78 -21.44
N SER A 39 18.22 -3.67 -22.34
CA SER A 39 17.62 -3.85 -23.67
C SER A 39 16.24 -4.52 -23.64
N GLU A 40 15.97 -5.35 -22.63
CA GLU A 40 14.76 -6.17 -22.52
C GLU A 40 13.86 -5.70 -21.38
N ASP A 41 14.43 -5.44 -20.20
CA ASP A 41 13.66 -5.13 -18.99
C ASP A 41 14.20 -3.93 -18.21
N CYS A 42 13.31 -3.34 -17.43
CA CYS A 42 13.63 -2.37 -16.38
C CYS A 42 13.54 -3.03 -15.01
N ASN A 43 14.43 -2.63 -14.09
CA ASN A 43 14.34 -2.96 -12.67
C ASN A 43 14.22 -1.69 -11.85
N TYR A 44 13.58 -1.78 -10.69
CA TYR A 44 13.55 -0.72 -9.69
C TYR A 44 14.13 -1.18 -8.37
N ASN A 45 14.66 -0.23 -7.61
CA ASN A 45 15.11 -0.41 -6.24
C ASN A 45 14.82 0.85 -5.43
N PHE A 46 14.35 0.70 -4.20
CA PHE A 46 14.27 1.81 -3.24
C PHE A 46 14.19 1.32 -1.78
N ASN A 47 14.53 2.20 -0.86
CA ASN A 47 14.24 2.06 0.57
C ASN A 47 13.00 2.86 0.92
N ILE A 48 12.21 2.37 1.89
CA ILE A 48 11.02 3.08 2.36
C ILE A 48 10.85 2.92 3.87
N ALA A 49 10.41 3.99 4.53
CA ALA A 49 10.11 3.97 5.95
C ALA A 49 8.87 4.81 6.29
N SER A 50 8.06 4.31 7.22
CA SER A 50 7.03 5.08 7.90
C SER A 50 7.66 5.91 9.02
N ASN A 51 7.09 7.09 9.28
CA ASN A 51 7.42 7.89 10.46
C ASN A 51 6.60 7.49 11.71
N ALA A 52 5.66 6.56 11.57
CA ALA A 52 4.85 6.09 12.67
C ALA A 52 5.69 5.31 13.70
N SER A 53 5.42 5.53 14.98
CA SER A 53 6.07 4.85 16.11
C SER A 53 5.22 3.73 16.74
N ASN A 54 4.05 3.46 16.18
CA ASN A 54 3.11 2.43 16.62
C ASN A 54 3.21 1.17 15.73
N ALA A 55 2.21 0.30 15.78
CA ALA A 55 2.18 -0.96 15.01
C ALA A 55 2.20 -0.76 13.48
N SER A 56 1.86 0.43 12.97
CA SER A 56 1.95 0.77 11.54
C SER A 56 3.34 1.26 11.10
N GLY A 57 4.30 1.31 12.02
CA GLY A 57 5.69 1.67 11.74
C GLY A 57 6.42 0.56 10.99
N PHE A 58 7.12 0.91 9.91
CA PHE A 58 7.95 -0.04 9.15
C PHE A 58 9.15 0.64 8.52
N LYS A 59 10.15 -0.16 8.17
CA LYS A 59 11.31 0.24 7.37
C LYS A 59 11.80 -0.96 6.56
N THR A 60 11.85 -0.82 5.24
CA THR A 60 12.22 -1.93 4.36
C THR A 60 12.86 -1.47 3.06
N SER A 61 13.36 -2.42 2.29
CA SER A 61 13.86 -2.23 0.92
C SER A 61 12.97 -3.00 -0.06
N CYS A 62 12.71 -2.41 -1.22
CA CYS A 62 11.85 -2.96 -2.25
C CYS A 62 12.59 -2.99 -3.58
N THR A 63 12.56 -4.14 -4.25
CA THR A 63 13.13 -4.35 -5.57
C THR A 63 12.14 -5.11 -6.44
N GLY A 64 12.22 -4.93 -7.75
CA GLY A 64 11.36 -5.66 -8.68
C GLY A 64 11.46 -5.16 -10.10
N VAL A 65 10.59 -5.72 -10.94
CA VAL A 65 10.36 -5.31 -12.33
C VAL A 65 9.06 -4.49 -12.37
N PRO A 66 8.99 -3.38 -13.12
CA PRO A 66 7.75 -2.65 -13.30
C PRO A 66 6.63 -3.54 -13.84
N ALA A 67 5.47 -3.49 -13.20
CA ALA A 67 4.29 -4.28 -13.54
C ALA A 67 3.02 -3.49 -13.22
N GLU A 68 2.02 -3.55 -14.11
CA GLU A 68 0.77 -2.80 -13.92
C GLU A 68 -0.15 -3.42 -12.85
N SER A 69 -0.25 -4.75 -12.83
CA SER A 69 -1.21 -5.45 -11.97
C SER A 69 -0.62 -5.84 -10.61
N ASP A 70 0.58 -6.42 -10.60
CA ASP A 70 1.01 -7.25 -9.47
C ASP A 70 1.91 -6.48 -8.50
N TYR A 71 1.55 -6.54 -7.23
CA TYR A 71 2.43 -6.12 -6.15
C TYR A 71 3.48 -7.20 -5.87
N ALA A 72 4.74 -6.79 -5.73
CA ALA A 72 5.82 -7.66 -5.32
C ALA A 72 6.14 -7.42 -3.82
N PRO A 73 6.39 -8.47 -3.03
CA PRO A 73 6.82 -8.31 -1.65
C PRO A 73 8.18 -7.61 -1.58
N CYS A 74 8.28 -6.64 -0.68
CA CYS A 74 9.56 -6.05 -0.29
C CYS A 74 10.33 -7.04 0.60
N GLN A 75 11.52 -6.64 1.07
CA GLN A 75 12.32 -7.46 1.99
C GLN A 75 11.55 -7.80 3.27
N ASP A 76 10.76 -6.85 3.77
CA ASP A 76 9.73 -7.09 4.78
C ASP A 76 8.44 -7.46 4.06
N LYS A 77 7.99 -8.71 4.26
CA LYS A 77 6.81 -9.28 3.61
C LYS A 77 5.48 -8.67 4.07
N SER A 78 5.50 -7.86 5.13
CA SER A 78 4.35 -7.02 5.51
C SER A 78 4.14 -5.83 4.57
N THR A 79 5.13 -5.55 3.71
CA THR A 79 5.12 -4.44 2.76
C THR A 79 5.28 -4.97 1.35
N GLU A 80 4.47 -4.47 0.43
CA GLU A 80 4.52 -4.84 -0.98
C GLU A 80 4.54 -3.56 -1.82
N ALA A 81 5.20 -3.61 -2.98
CA ALA A 81 5.31 -2.48 -3.88
C ALA A 81 5.11 -2.90 -5.33
N LYS A 82 4.66 -1.95 -6.15
CA LYS A 82 4.73 -2.05 -7.60
C LYS A 82 5.11 -0.71 -8.22
N LEU A 83 5.73 -0.78 -9.38
CA LEU A 83 6.07 0.39 -10.17
C LEU A 83 5.34 0.32 -11.51
N ILE A 84 4.51 1.32 -11.81
CA ILE A 84 3.75 1.39 -13.06
C ILE A 84 4.48 2.35 -14.01
N PRO A 85 4.88 1.91 -15.23
CA PRO A 85 5.47 2.80 -16.22
C PRO A 85 4.45 3.84 -16.72
N GLY A 86 4.86 5.11 -16.77
CA GLY A 86 4.14 6.17 -17.46
C GLY A 86 4.85 6.57 -18.77
N GLN A 87 4.58 7.79 -19.26
CA GLN A 87 5.36 8.36 -20.36
C GLN A 87 6.80 8.58 -19.86
N TYR A 88 7.78 7.92 -20.47
CA TYR A 88 9.18 8.02 -20.04
C TYR A 88 9.63 9.50 -19.89
N PRO A 89 10.28 9.89 -18.77
CA PRO A 89 10.84 9.04 -17.70
C PRO A 89 9.97 8.94 -16.43
N THR A 90 8.65 8.99 -16.57
CA THR A 90 7.71 8.97 -15.44
C THR A 90 7.32 7.57 -14.99
N TRP A 91 7.10 7.42 -13.68
CA TRP A 91 6.70 6.18 -13.03
C TRP A 91 5.69 6.48 -11.92
N SER A 92 4.78 5.56 -11.65
CA SER A 92 3.92 5.61 -10.46
C SER A 92 4.33 4.52 -9.48
N VAL A 93 4.82 4.93 -8.31
CA VAL A 93 5.23 4.03 -7.22
C VAL A 93 4.02 3.79 -6.35
N HIS A 94 3.59 2.55 -6.24
CA HIS A 94 2.52 2.14 -5.33
C HIS A 94 3.10 1.27 -4.23
N VAL A 95 2.69 1.52 -2.99
CA VAL A 95 3.10 0.73 -1.82
C VAL A 95 1.86 0.35 -1.02
N LYS A 96 1.89 -0.87 -0.49
CA LYS A 96 0.92 -1.39 0.46
C LYS A 96 1.66 -1.86 1.71
N HIS A 97 1.18 -1.49 2.88
CA HIS A 97 1.72 -1.97 4.16
C HIS A 97 0.61 -2.58 5.01
N THR A 98 0.85 -3.77 5.57
CA THR A 98 -0.10 -4.51 6.40
C THR A 98 0.45 -4.71 7.80
N TRP A 99 -0.35 -4.41 8.82
CA TRP A 99 0.01 -4.67 10.22
C TRP A 99 -1.19 -5.21 11.01
N TYR A 100 -0.94 -5.66 12.23
CA TYR A 100 -1.97 -6.18 13.14
C TYR A 100 -1.99 -5.37 14.43
N GLU A 101 -3.19 -5.11 14.95
CA GLU A 101 -3.41 -4.58 16.30
C GLU A 101 -4.48 -5.41 16.99
N GLY A 102 -4.07 -6.25 17.94
CA GLY A 102 -4.94 -7.28 18.49
C GLY A 102 -5.33 -8.31 17.42
N GLU A 103 -6.63 -8.56 17.27
CA GLU A 103 -7.18 -9.46 16.25
C GLU A 103 -7.39 -8.76 14.89
N ALA A 104 -7.37 -7.42 14.87
CA ALA A 104 -7.62 -6.66 13.66
C ALA A 104 -6.38 -6.63 12.75
N ARG A 105 -6.60 -6.82 11.45
CA ARG A 105 -5.61 -6.62 10.39
C ARG A 105 -5.89 -5.32 9.67
N TYR A 106 -4.88 -4.46 9.58
CA TYR A 106 -4.94 -3.20 8.85
C TYR A 106 -4.09 -3.27 7.58
N THR A 107 -4.50 -2.51 6.56
CA THR A 107 -3.78 -2.39 5.30
C THR A 107 -3.87 -0.95 4.82
N ALA A 108 -2.72 -0.30 4.67
CA ALA A 108 -2.60 1.05 4.14
C ALA A 108 -2.07 1.00 2.70
N HIS A 109 -2.56 1.92 1.87
CA HIS A 109 -2.10 2.13 0.50
C HIS A 109 -1.56 3.55 0.35
N GLY A 110 -0.45 3.67 -0.38
CA GLY A 110 0.10 4.96 -0.77
C GLY A 110 0.63 4.92 -2.19
N LEU A 111 0.60 6.07 -2.86
CA LEU A 111 1.11 6.22 -4.22
C LEU A 111 1.82 7.56 -4.42
N ALA A 112 2.81 7.58 -5.32
CA ALA A 112 3.46 8.81 -5.78
C ALA A 112 3.94 8.68 -7.24
N ASN A 113 3.77 9.76 -7.99
CA ASN A 113 4.33 9.87 -9.35
C ASN A 113 5.72 10.48 -9.28
N VAL A 114 6.68 9.83 -9.92
CA VAL A 114 8.10 10.17 -9.84
C VAL A 114 8.79 10.11 -11.20
N THR A 115 9.99 10.67 -11.27
CA THR A 115 10.89 10.54 -12.42
C THR A 115 12.12 9.74 -12.01
N ASN A 116 12.82 9.15 -12.98
CA ASN A 116 14.08 8.42 -12.73
C ASN A 116 15.19 9.27 -12.06
N THR A 117 15.09 10.59 -12.12
CA THR A 117 16.03 11.53 -11.47
C THR A 117 15.77 11.72 -9.97
N MET A 118 14.56 11.46 -9.48
CA MET A 118 14.25 11.57 -8.05
C MET A 118 14.94 10.45 -7.27
N LYS A 119 15.66 10.80 -6.19
CA LYS A 119 16.27 9.81 -5.28
C LYS A 119 15.51 9.63 -3.98
N SER A 120 14.74 10.64 -3.58
CA SER A 120 13.91 10.61 -2.37
C SER A 120 12.65 11.43 -2.61
N PHE A 121 11.54 10.94 -2.09
CA PHE A 121 10.23 11.59 -2.19
C PHE A 121 9.30 11.02 -1.10
N PRO A 122 8.29 11.77 -0.68
CA PRO A 122 7.23 11.24 0.16
C PRO A 122 6.21 10.45 -0.68
N ILE A 123 5.66 9.39 -0.09
CA ILE A 123 4.46 8.73 -0.55
C ILE A 123 3.35 9.02 0.48
N PRO A 124 2.33 9.81 0.14
CA PRO A 124 1.17 9.98 1.01
C PRO A 124 0.39 8.66 1.09
N VAL A 125 -0.08 8.32 2.28
CA VAL A 125 -1.08 7.27 2.49
C VAL A 125 -2.44 7.83 2.05
N THR A 126 -3.06 7.17 1.08
CA THR A 126 -4.34 7.59 0.48
C THR A 126 -5.51 6.84 1.09
N GLU A 127 -5.29 5.60 1.53
CA GLU A 127 -6.35 4.71 2.00
C GLU A 127 -5.84 3.81 3.12
N VAL A 128 -6.70 3.53 4.11
CA VAL A 128 -6.44 2.55 5.16
C VAL A 128 -7.71 1.73 5.36
N TYR A 129 -7.57 0.41 5.34
CA TYR A 129 -8.66 -0.54 5.58
C TYR A 129 -8.32 -1.40 6.80
N GLY A 130 -9.30 -1.63 7.66
CA GLY A 130 -9.22 -2.56 8.79
C GLY A 130 -10.23 -3.69 8.61
N VAL A 131 -9.81 -4.92 8.91
CA VAL A 131 -10.70 -6.09 9.01
C VAL A 131 -10.48 -6.76 10.36
N LEU A 132 -11.56 -7.23 10.98
CA LEU A 132 -11.57 -7.97 12.24
C LEU A 132 -11.81 -9.45 11.94
#